data_AF-A0A665TFJ9-F1
#
_entry.id   AF-A0A665TFJ9-F1
#
_cell.length_a   1.000
_cell.length_b   1.000
_cell.length_c   1.000
_cell.angle_alpha   90.00
_cell.angle_beta   90.00
_cell.angle_gamma   90.00
#
_symmetry.space_group_name_H-M   'P 1'
#
loop_
_entity.id
_entity.type
_entity.pdbx_description
1 polymer ?
#
loop_
_entity_poly.entity_id
_entity_poly.type
_entity_poly.pdbx_seq_one_letter_code
_entity_poly.pdbx_strand_id
1 'polypeptide(L)'
;MRRKEKRLLQVAGLLVAALLFLPNVGLWSLYRDRVFDNSPDAVDAPGGVHPIQVAQVGLDGVRRTDWHDYEAMRRDAARIGNGEQGKPFPLMETDQVDQAYRENGFNIYVSNRISLNRSLPDIRHANCKQKLYGEKLPNTSIIIPFHNEGWSSLLRTVHSVLNRSPPQLIAEVILVDDFSDKGAHRTHNLYRKCTSDEN
;
A
#
# COMPACT_ATOMS: atom_id res chain seq x y z
N MET A 1 39.67 53.36 -18.46
CA MET A 1 39.89 52.24 -17.51
C MET A 1 40.54 51.07 -18.21
N ARG A 2 41.76 50.71 -17.81
CA ARG A 2 42.56 49.64 -18.42
C ARG A 2 41.83 48.31 -18.23
N ARG A 3 41.81 47.42 -19.24
CA ARG A 3 41.12 46.10 -19.20
C ARG A 3 41.38 45.29 -17.91
N LYS A 4 42.53 45.50 -17.27
CA LYS A 4 42.91 44.89 -15.99
C LYS A 4 42.05 45.38 -14.82
N GLU A 5 41.71 46.66 -14.76
CA GLU A 5 40.86 47.26 -13.72
C GLU A 5 39.42 46.74 -13.79
N LYS A 6 38.88 46.54 -15.01
CA LYS A 6 37.54 45.98 -15.20
C LYS A 6 37.42 44.53 -14.70
N ARG A 7 38.48 43.73 -14.91
CA ARG A 7 38.54 42.35 -14.40
C ARG A 7 38.67 42.30 -12.88
N LEU A 8 39.45 43.21 -12.28
CA LEU A 8 39.56 43.35 -10.83
C LEU A 8 38.21 43.73 -10.20
N LEU A 9 37.49 44.69 -10.79
CA LEU A 9 36.15 45.07 -10.34
C LEU A 9 35.13 43.94 -10.49
N GLN A 10 35.19 43.15 -11.56
CA GLN A 10 34.31 41.98 -11.72
C GLN A 10 34.60 40.88 -10.70
N VAL A 11 35.87 40.57 -10.43
CA VAL A 11 36.25 39.55 -9.44
C VAL A 11 35.90 40.01 -8.02
N ALA A 12 36.12 41.28 -7.70
CA ALA A 12 35.70 41.86 -6.43
C ALA A 12 34.17 41.80 -6.24
N GLY A 13 33.39 42.10 -7.28
CA GLY A 13 31.93 41.99 -7.24
C GLY A 13 31.44 40.56 -6.99
N LEU A 14 32.05 39.56 -7.65
CA LEU A 14 31.71 38.15 -7.43
C LEU A 14 32.06 37.67 -6.02
N LEU A 15 33.19 38.11 -5.46
CA LEU A 15 33.58 37.76 -4.08
C LEU A 15 32.63 38.39 -3.05
N VAL A 16 32.20 39.63 -3.25
CA VAL A 16 31.22 40.28 -2.36
C VAL A 16 29.86 39.58 -2.45
N ALA A 17 29.40 39.21 -3.65
CA ALA A 17 28.18 38.43 -3.81
C ALA A 17 28.26 37.07 -3.12
N ALA A 18 29.39 36.35 -3.27
CA ALA A 18 29.61 35.08 -2.59
C ALA A 18 29.57 35.23 -1.05
N LEU A 19 30.20 36.27 -0.50
CA LEU A 19 30.20 36.53 0.94
C LEU A 19 28.83 36.94 1.50
N LEU A 20 27.96 37.54 0.70
CA LEU A 20 26.60 37.91 1.13
C LEU A 20 25.61 36.74 1.03
N PHE A 21 25.75 35.89 0.01
CA PHE A 21 24.78 34.82 -0.25
C PHE A 21 25.19 33.47 0.37
N LEU A 22 26.47 33.12 0.47
CA LEU A 22 26.90 31.83 1.03
C LEU A 22 26.58 31.63 2.53
N PRO A 23 26.69 32.64 3.42
CA PRO A 23 26.35 32.44 4.84
C PRO A 23 24.86 32.16 5.04
N ASN A 24 23.99 32.76 4.22
CA ASN A 24 22.54 32.57 4.31
C ASN A 24 22.10 31.20 3.78
N VAL A 25 22.79 30.65 2.76
CA VAL A 25 22.50 29.31 2.24
C VAL A 25 23.03 28.23 3.19
N GLY A 26 24.21 28.45 3.80
CA GLY A 26 24.80 27.52 4.77
C GLY A 26 24.01 27.42 6.08
N LEU A 27 23.52 28.55 6.62
CA LEU A 27 22.64 28.53 7.79
C LEU A 27 21.28 27.91 7.50
N TRP A 28 20.73 28.09 6.29
CA TRP A 28 19.44 27.49 5.93
C TRP A 28 19.54 25.96 5.75
N SER A 29 20.69 25.45 5.28
CA SER A 29 20.96 24.01 5.23
C SER A 29 21.03 23.39 6.63
N LEU A 30 21.78 24.01 7.55
CA LEU A 30 21.89 23.55 8.94
C LEU A 30 20.57 23.70 9.73
N TYR A 31 19.77 24.73 9.44
CA TYR A 31 18.45 24.89 10.03
C TYR A 31 17.47 23.82 9.53
N ARG A 32 17.52 23.47 8.25
CA ARG A 32 16.67 22.40 7.70
C ARG A 32 17.02 21.03 8.30
N ASP A 33 18.30 20.72 8.48
CA ASP A 33 18.72 19.44 9.08
C ASP A 33 18.30 19.34 10.56
N ARG A 34 18.39 20.43 11.33
CA ARG A 34 17.99 20.44 12.75
C ARG A 34 16.48 20.35 13.00
N VAL A 35 15.65 20.73 12.02
CA VAL A 35 14.18 20.63 12.14
C VAL A 35 13.69 19.21 11.83
N PHE A 36 14.44 18.42 11.05
CA PHE A 36 14.10 17.01 10.79
C PHE A 36 14.63 16.03 11.86
N ASP A 37 15.63 16.41 12.65
CA ASP A 37 16.15 15.57 13.76
C ASP A 37 15.47 15.82 15.13
N ASN A 38 14.71 16.91 15.31
CA ASN A 38 14.00 17.19 16.56
C ASN A 38 12.58 16.60 16.59
N SER A 39 12.41 15.38 16.12
CA SER A 39 11.26 14.55 16.50
C SER A 39 11.63 13.84 17.82
N PRO A 40 10.85 14.00 18.90
CA PRO A 40 11.15 13.27 20.13
C PRO A 40 10.89 11.76 19.89
N ASP A 41 11.84 10.98 20.37
CA ASP A 41 11.80 9.53 20.65
C ASP A 41 12.16 8.56 19.51
N ALA A 42 13.46 8.54 19.17
CA ALA A 42 14.16 7.32 18.79
C ALA A 42 15.16 6.96 19.91
N VAL A 43 14.77 6.04 20.79
CA VAL A 43 15.71 5.32 21.67
C VAL A 43 15.91 3.95 21.05
N ASP A 44 17.04 3.78 20.36
CA ASP A 44 17.55 2.47 19.95
C ASP A 44 18.03 1.70 21.18
N ALA A 45 17.43 0.53 21.43
CA ALA A 45 17.98 -0.50 22.31
C ALA A 45 17.84 -1.88 21.62
N PRO A 46 18.90 -2.70 21.58
CA PRO A 46 18.84 -4.04 21.01
C PRO A 46 18.30 -5.01 22.07
N GLY A 47 17.00 -5.30 22.01
CA GLY A 47 16.37 -6.26 22.91
C GLY A 47 14.85 -6.18 22.84
N GLY A 48 14.23 -7.20 22.26
CA GLY A 48 12.79 -7.26 22.08
C GLY A 48 12.04 -7.26 23.40
N VAL A 49 11.29 -6.19 23.64
CA VAL A 49 10.04 -6.20 24.41
C VAL A 49 9.11 -5.22 23.69
N HIS A 50 8.03 -5.74 23.10
CA HIS A 50 6.98 -4.91 22.50
C HIS A 50 6.47 -3.90 23.55
N PRO A 51 6.44 -2.60 23.27
CA PRO A 51 5.82 -1.67 24.20
C PRO A 51 4.35 -2.04 24.31
N ILE A 52 3.92 -2.25 25.55
CA ILE A 52 2.54 -2.29 25.99
C ILE A 52 1.74 -1.25 25.19
N GLN A 53 0.57 -1.64 24.66
CA GLN A 53 -0.37 -0.75 23.98
C GLN A 53 -0.79 0.39 24.93
N VAL A 54 0.03 1.42 25.05
CA VAL A 54 -0.33 2.64 25.75
C VAL A 54 -1.23 3.39 24.80
N ALA A 55 -2.54 3.24 25.00
CA ALA A 55 -3.57 4.09 24.45
C ALA A 55 -3.12 5.57 24.57
N GLN A 56 -2.64 6.16 23.48
CA GLN A 56 -2.30 7.56 23.45
C GLN A 56 -3.60 8.34 23.37
N VAL A 57 -4.02 8.91 24.50
CA VAL A 57 -5.16 9.84 24.55
C VAL A 57 -4.68 11.14 23.91
N GLY A 58 -5.23 11.47 22.74
CA GLY A 58 -4.91 12.74 22.08
C GLY A 58 -5.43 13.94 22.87
N LEU A 59 -4.97 15.15 22.53
CA LEU A 59 -5.52 16.39 23.09
C LEU A 59 -7.04 16.54 22.85
N ASP A 60 -7.58 15.83 21.87
CA ASP A 60 -8.99 15.70 21.52
C ASP A 60 -9.78 14.76 22.46
N GLY A 61 -9.11 14.13 23.43
CA GLY A 61 -9.70 13.11 24.33
C GLY A 61 -9.97 11.78 23.63
N VAL A 62 -9.58 11.62 22.36
CA VAL A 62 -9.83 10.40 21.59
C VAL A 62 -8.74 9.39 21.89
N ARG A 63 -9.15 8.19 22.31
CA ARG A 63 -8.24 7.05 22.45
C ARG A 63 -7.79 6.57 21.07
N ARG A 64 -6.47 6.58 20.84
CA ARG A 64 -5.89 6.11 19.58
C ARG A 64 -5.25 4.74 19.75
N THR A 65 -5.32 3.93 18.70
CA THR A 65 -4.72 2.60 18.62
C THR A 65 -3.97 2.43 17.30
N ASP A 66 -2.99 1.54 17.32
CA ASP A 66 -2.35 1.02 16.12
C ASP A 66 -3.24 -0.07 15.51
N TRP A 67 -3.60 0.09 14.24
CA TRP A 67 -4.43 -0.84 13.48
C TRP A 67 -3.60 -1.77 12.58
N HIS A 68 -2.27 -1.68 12.61
CA HIS A 68 -1.41 -2.56 11.83
C HIS A 68 -1.40 -3.99 12.41
N ASP A 69 -1.76 -4.98 11.58
CA ASP A 69 -1.58 -6.39 11.90
C ASP A 69 -0.18 -6.85 11.50
N TYR A 70 0.76 -6.78 12.46
CA TYR A 70 2.16 -7.15 12.24
C TYR A 70 2.37 -8.65 11.98
N GLU A 71 1.50 -9.52 12.50
CA GLU A 71 1.57 -10.97 12.24
C GLU A 71 1.12 -11.27 10.81
N ALA A 72 0.04 -10.64 10.32
CA ALA A 72 -0.36 -10.73 8.93
C ALA A 72 0.70 -10.16 7.99
N MET A 73 1.28 -8.99 8.30
CA MET A 73 2.36 -8.42 7.49
C MET A 73 3.59 -9.34 7.41
N ARG A 74 3.99 -9.98 8.53
CA ARG A 74 5.09 -10.94 8.56
C ARG A 74 4.78 -12.18 7.73
N ARG A 75 3.57 -12.73 7.85
CA ARG A 75 3.11 -13.87 7.06
C ARG A 75 3.09 -13.54 5.57
N ASP A 76 2.55 -12.38 5.19
CA ASP A 76 2.51 -11.92 3.80
C ASP A 76 3.92 -11.68 3.25
N ALA A 77 4.85 -11.12 4.04
CA ALA A 77 6.25 -10.94 3.62
C ALA A 77 6.99 -12.27 3.38
N ALA A 78 6.60 -13.33 4.09
CA ALA A 78 7.18 -14.67 3.92
C ALA A 78 6.57 -15.47 2.75
N ARG A 79 5.49 -14.99 2.12
CA ARG A 79 4.85 -15.71 1.01
C ARG A 79 5.74 -15.74 -0.23
N ILE A 80 5.80 -16.92 -0.84
CA ILE A 80 6.52 -17.22 -2.08
C ILE A 80 5.58 -17.81 -3.11
N GLY A 81 5.83 -17.53 -4.38
CA GLY A 81 5.01 -18.00 -5.49
C GLY A 81 4.86 -16.97 -6.60
N ASN A 82 4.18 -17.39 -7.66
CA ASN A 82 3.93 -16.53 -8.81
C ASN A 82 3.00 -15.38 -8.44
N GLY A 83 3.44 -14.14 -8.69
CA GLY A 83 2.68 -12.94 -8.39
C GLY A 83 2.71 -12.50 -6.92
N GLU A 84 3.42 -13.21 -6.04
CA GLU A 84 3.65 -12.78 -4.66
C GLU A 84 4.55 -11.54 -4.60
N GLN A 85 4.39 -10.74 -3.54
CA GLN A 85 5.06 -9.44 -3.38
C GLN A 85 4.80 -8.48 -4.55
N GLY A 86 3.70 -8.69 -5.30
CA GLY A 86 3.38 -7.91 -6.50
C GLY A 86 4.39 -8.06 -7.64
N LYS A 87 5.24 -9.10 -7.62
CA LYS A 87 6.21 -9.37 -8.69
C LYS A 87 5.48 -9.72 -10.00
N PRO A 88 6.05 -9.36 -11.17
CA PRO A 88 5.48 -9.75 -12.45
C PRO A 88 5.43 -11.28 -12.57
N PHE A 89 4.36 -11.78 -13.19
CA PHE A 89 4.22 -13.21 -13.48
C PHE A 89 5.16 -13.61 -14.64
N PRO A 90 5.92 -14.71 -14.54
CA PRO A 90 6.75 -15.17 -15.65
C PRO A 90 5.86 -15.71 -16.78
N LEU A 91 5.71 -14.92 -17.85
CA LEU A 91 4.84 -15.26 -18.98
C LEU A 91 5.42 -16.40 -19.81
N MET A 92 4.57 -17.36 -20.18
CA MET A 92 4.85 -18.34 -21.23
C MET A 92 4.17 -17.92 -22.54
N GLU A 93 4.53 -18.55 -23.67
CA GLU A 93 3.91 -18.28 -24.98
C GLU A 93 2.38 -18.45 -24.96
N THR A 94 1.89 -19.44 -24.19
CA THR A 94 0.46 -19.68 -23.96
C THR A 94 -0.25 -18.56 -23.20
N ASP A 95 0.49 -17.68 -22.52
CA ASP A 95 -0.04 -16.55 -21.76
C ASP A 95 -0.09 -15.26 -22.58
N GLN A 96 0.60 -15.21 -23.71
CA GLN A 96 0.67 -14.03 -24.58
C GLN A 96 -0.40 -14.04 -25.68
N VAL A 97 -1.34 -14.98 -25.63
CA VAL A 97 -2.42 -15.08 -26.61
C VAL A 97 -3.47 -13.99 -26.40
N ASP A 98 -3.87 -13.32 -27.49
CA ASP A 98 -4.90 -12.27 -27.46
C ASP A 98 -6.23 -12.73 -26.85
N GLN A 99 -6.51 -14.04 -26.95
CA GLN A 99 -7.70 -14.66 -26.33
C GLN A 99 -7.75 -14.42 -24.81
N ALA A 100 -6.60 -14.33 -24.13
CA ALA A 100 -6.53 -14.09 -22.70
C ALA A 100 -7.08 -12.71 -22.29
N TYR A 101 -7.15 -11.75 -23.22
CA TYR A 101 -7.59 -10.38 -22.98
C TYR A 101 -9.01 -10.09 -23.46
N ARG A 102 -9.52 -10.85 -24.45
CA ARG A 102 -10.81 -10.57 -25.11
C ARG A 102 -12.00 -10.53 -24.16
N GLU A 103 -12.01 -11.36 -23.13
CA GLU A 103 -13.20 -11.53 -22.27
C GLU A 103 -13.34 -10.47 -21.16
N ASN A 104 -12.22 -9.92 -20.68
CA ASN A 104 -12.21 -9.06 -19.48
C ASN A 104 -11.33 -7.80 -19.63
N GLY A 105 -10.63 -7.61 -20.77
CA GLY A 105 -9.71 -6.49 -20.99
C GLY A 105 -8.35 -6.62 -20.27
N PHE A 106 -8.13 -7.70 -19.53
CA PHE A 106 -6.87 -8.05 -18.88
C PHE A 106 -6.59 -9.55 -19.02
N ASN A 107 -5.35 -9.96 -18.76
CA ASN A 107 -4.92 -11.36 -18.93
C ASN A 107 -5.53 -12.29 -17.87
N ILE A 108 -6.64 -12.94 -18.22
CA ILE A 108 -7.35 -13.85 -17.30
C ILE A 108 -6.53 -15.12 -17.00
N TYR A 109 -5.67 -15.57 -17.93
CA TYR A 109 -4.85 -16.77 -17.73
C TYR A 109 -3.78 -16.55 -16.65
N VAL A 110 -3.10 -15.40 -16.71
CA VAL A 110 -2.17 -14.97 -15.66
C VAL A 110 -2.93 -14.80 -14.34
N SER A 111 -4.08 -14.12 -14.36
CA SER A 111 -4.92 -13.94 -13.18
C SER A 111 -5.29 -15.27 -12.50
N ASN A 112 -5.62 -16.31 -13.28
CA ASN A 112 -5.98 -17.64 -12.76
C ASN A 112 -4.79 -18.39 -12.13
N ARG A 113 -3.55 -18.08 -12.51
CA ARG A 113 -2.34 -18.74 -11.99
C ARG A 113 -1.70 -17.99 -10.82
N ILE A 114 -2.16 -16.78 -10.55
CA ILE A 114 -1.77 -16.02 -9.36
C ILE A 114 -2.72 -16.39 -8.22
N SER A 115 -2.18 -16.57 -7.01
CA SER A 115 -2.97 -16.87 -5.81
C SER A 115 -4.06 -15.83 -5.55
N LEU A 116 -5.25 -16.27 -5.13
CA LEU A 116 -6.32 -15.37 -4.68
C LEU A 116 -5.90 -14.57 -3.44
N ASN A 117 -5.05 -15.16 -2.59
CA ASN A 117 -4.51 -14.57 -1.36
C ASN A 117 -3.05 -14.10 -1.54
N ARG A 118 -2.70 -13.58 -2.73
CA ARG A 118 -1.32 -13.09 -2.97
C ARG A 118 -0.95 -11.96 -2.03
N SER A 119 0.30 -11.94 -1.58
CA SER A 119 0.95 -10.81 -0.92
C SER A 119 1.24 -9.67 -1.90
N LEU A 120 1.28 -8.46 -1.36
CA LEU A 120 1.60 -7.23 -2.09
C LEU A 120 2.77 -6.52 -1.41
N PRO A 121 3.59 -5.78 -2.16
CA PRO A 121 4.68 -5.01 -1.58
C PRO A 121 4.10 -3.80 -0.85
N ASP A 122 4.66 -3.47 0.33
CA ASP A 122 4.28 -2.27 1.05
C ASP A 122 5.00 -1.03 0.46
N ILE A 123 4.33 -0.35 -0.47
CA ILE A 123 4.82 0.87 -1.13
C ILE A 123 4.34 2.16 -0.44
N ARG A 124 3.75 2.06 0.76
CA ARG A 124 3.26 3.22 1.50
C ARG A 124 4.42 4.11 1.93
N HIS A 125 4.15 5.40 2.13
CA HIS A 125 5.14 6.31 2.71
C HIS A 125 5.59 5.82 4.10
N ALA A 126 6.87 5.98 4.47
CA ALA A 126 7.40 5.47 5.74
C ALA A 126 6.58 5.92 6.96
N ASN A 127 6.17 7.19 6.99
CA ASN A 127 5.32 7.77 8.04
C ASN A 127 3.94 7.10 8.19
N CYS A 128 3.43 6.36 7.20
CA CYS A 128 2.15 5.64 7.32
C CYS A 128 2.20 4.54 8.37
N LYS A 129 3.36 3.91 8.60
CA LYS A 129 3.53 2.83 9.58
C LYS A 129 3.43 3.31 11.02
N GLN A 130 3.62 4.62 11.25
CA GLN A 130 3.57 5.25 12.57
C GLN A 130 2.21 5.91 12.83
N LYS A 131 1.24 5.83 11.91
CA LYS A 131 -0.07 6.47 12.07
C LYS A 131 -0.95 5.66 13.02
N LEU A 132 -1.45 6.37 14.03
CA LEU A 132 -2.48 5.87 14.94
C LEU A 132 -3.84 6.47 14.58
N TYR A 133 -4.89 5.68 14.73
CA TYR A 133 -6.27 6.09 14.45
C TYR A 133 -7.14 5.94 15.70
N GLY A 134 -8.32 6.55 15.69
CA GLY A 134 -9.30 6.34 16.74
C GLY A 134 -9.59 4.85 16.91
N GLU A 135 -9.74 4.41 18.15
CA GLU A 135 -10.06 3.02 18.43
C GLU A 135 -11.52 2.69 18.08
N LYS A 136 -12.43 3.65 18.26
CA LYS A 136 -13.82 3.51 17.86
C LYS A 136 -14.02 4.14 16.49
N LEU A 137 -14.06 3.29 15.46
CA LEU A 137 -14.38 3.67 14.10
C LEU A 137 -15.79 3.19 13.74
N PRO A 138 -16.53 3.91 12.88
CA PRO A 138 -17.78 3.40 12.36
C PRO A 138 -17.54 2.15 11.52
N ASN A 139 -18.51 1.22 11.54
CA ASN A 139 -18.50 0.09 10.62
C ASN A 139 -18.82 0.55 9.19
N THR A 140 -18.49 -0.28 8.21
CA THR A 140 -18.73 0.02 6.79
C THR A 140 -19.30 -1.20 6.06
N SER A 141 -20.28 -0.96 5.19
CA SER A 141 -20.77 -1.95 4.22
C SER A 141 -19.99 -1.78 2.92
N ILE A 142 -19.37 -2.85 2.44
CA ILE A 142 -18.52 -2.83 1.24
C ILE A 142 -19.34 -3.36 0.08
N ILE A 143 -19.66 -2.49 -0.89
CA ILE A 143 -20.49 -2.82 -2.05
C ILE A 143 -19.58 -2.96 -3.27
N ILE A 144 -19.63 -4.13 -3.93
CA ILE A 144 -18.83 -4.44 -5.12
C ILE A 144 -19.79 -4.75 -6.28
N PRO A 145 -20.09 -3.76 -7.13
CA PRO A 145 -20.82 -4.02 -8.37
C PRO A 145 -19.92 -4.75 -9.36
N PHE A 146 -20.46 -5.76 -10.05
CA PHE A 146 -19.75 -6.48 -11.09
C PHE A 146 -20.68 -6.79 -12.27
N HIS A 147 -20.13 -6.71 -13.49
CA HIS A 147 -20.80 -7.15 -14.72
C HIS A 147 -19.81 -7.97 -15.53
N ASN A 148 -20.11 -9.25 -15.74
CA ASN A 148 -19.27 -10.16 -16.53
C ASN A 148 -17.79 -10.16 -16.11
N GLU A 149 -17.50 -9.99 -14.81
CA GLU A 149 -16.13 -9.92 -14.27
C GLU A 149 -15.43 -11.30 -14.30
N GLY A 150 -14.09 -11.30 -14.38
CA GLY A 150 -13.31 -12.53 -14.28
C GLY A 150 -13.43 -13.17 -12.89
N TRP A 151 -13.63 -14.49 -12.82
CA TRP A 151 -13.81 -15.18 -11.52
C TRP A 151 -12.62 -15.00 -10.58
N SER A 152 -11.39 -15.13 -11.09
CA SER A 152 -10.19 -14.98 -10.27
C SER A 152 -9.91 -13.55 -9.85
N SER A 153 -10.29 -12.54 -10.65
CA SER A 153 -10.18 -11.13 -10.26
C SER A 153 -11.20 -10.79 -9.18
N LEU A 154 -12.48 -11.12 -9.38
CA LEU A 154 -13.56 -10.87 -8.42
C LEU A 154 -13.27 -11.52 -7.07
N LEU A 155 -12.93 -12.81 -7.04
CA LEU A 155 -12.61 -13.50 -5.79
C LEU A 155 -11.39 -12.91 -5.10
N ARG A 156 -10.35 -12.52 -5.85
CA ARG A 156 -9.16 -11.89 -5.25
C ARG A 156 -9.48 -10.53 -4.64
N THR A 157 -10.42 -9.76 -5.21
CA THR A 157 -10.94 -8.54 -4.59
C THR A 157 -11.59 -8.87 -3.25
N VAL A 158 -12.52 -9.83 -3.21
CA VAL A 158 -13.21 -10.24 -1.97
C VAL A 158 -12.21 -10.75 -0.92
N HIS A 159 -11.30 -11.63 -1.30
CA HIS A 159 -10.25 -12.13 -0.41
C HIS A 159 -9.34 -11.02 0.14
N SER A 160 -9.02 -10.01 -0.68
CA SER A 160 -8.21 -8.88 -0.22
C SER A 160 -8.93 -8.05 0.84
N VAL A 161 -10.23 -7.85 0.68
CA VAL A 161 -11.09 -7.16 1.65
C VAL A 161 -11.13 -7.95 2.96
N LEU A 162 -11.47 -9.23 2.90
CA LEU A 162 -11.63 -10.06 4.09
C LEU A 162 -10.33 -10.26 4.88
N ASN A 163 -9.19 -10.38 4.19
CA ASN A 163 -7.91 -10.66 4.85
C ASN A 163 -7.18 -9.41 5.35
N ARG A 164 -7.46 -8.22 4.79
CA ARG A 164 -6.72 -6.98 5.09
C ARG A 164 -7.55 -5.89 5.75
N SER A 165 -8.81 -6.17 6.05
CA SER A 165 -9.69 -5.28 6.79
C SER A 165 -9.97 -5.89 8.16
N PRO A 166 -9.89 -5.13 9.26
CA PRO A 166 -10.29 -5.62 10.58
C PRO A 166 -11.76 -6.05 10.55
N PRO A 167 -12.09 -7.30 10.94
CA PRO A 167 -13.45 -7.86 10.78
C PRO A 167 -14.51 -7.07 11.56
N GLN A 168 -14.15 -6.47 12.69
CA GLN A 168 -15.03 -5.63 13.49
C GLN A 168 -15.45 -4.32 12.81
N LEU A 169 -14.73 -3.89 11.77
CA LEU A 169 -15.07 -2.69 11.00
C LEU A 169 -15.91 -3.00 9.77
N ILE A 170 -16.04 -4.26 9.37
CA ILE A 170 -16.87 -4.69 8.26
C ILE A 170 -18.25 -5.05 8.79
N ALA A 171 -19.28 -4.33 8.35
CA ALA A 171 -20.66 -4.74 8.59
C ALA A 171 -21.05 -5.91 7.67
N GLU A 172 -20.78 -5.77 6.37
CA GLU A 172 -21.13 -6.74 5.34
C GLU A 172 -20.34 -6.49 4.05
N VAL A 173 -20.25 -7.51 3.20
CA VAL A 173 -19.72 -7.41 1.83
C VAL A 173 -20.82 -7.82 0.86
N ILE A 174 -21.32 -6.86 0.07
CA ILE A 174 -22.43 -7.05 -0.86
C ILE A 174 -21.87 -7.11 -2.29
N LEU A 175 -22.03 -8.25 -2.94
CA LEU A 175 -21.73 -8.41 -4.36
C LEU A 175 -23.00 -8.12 -5.16
N VAL A 176 -22.95 -7.10 -6.02
CA VAL A 176 -24.10 -6.67 -6.83
C VAL A 176 -23.85 -7.07 -8.28
N ASP A 177 -24.59 -8.07 -8.75
CA ASP A 177 -24.54 -8.50 -10.15
C ASP A 177 -25.37 -7.54 -11.02
N ASP A 178 -24.69 -6.80 -11.89
CA ASP A 178 -25.32 -5.92 -12.88
C ASP A 178 -25.63 -6.71 -14.16
N PHE A 179 -26.53 -7.69 -14.04
CA PHE A 179 -27.04 -8.50 -15.15
C PHE A 179 -25.93 -9.20 -15.97
N SER A 180 -25.07 -9.98 -15.32
CA SER A 180 -24.02 -10.75 -16.00
C SER A 180 -24.58 -11.91 -16.84
N ASP A 181 -24.05 -12.08 -18.04
CA ASP A 181 -24.41 -13.17 -18.97
C ASP A 181 -23.58 -14.45 -18.74
N LYS A 182 -22.41 -14.33 -18.09
CA LYS A 182 -21.43 -15.43 -17.87
C LYS A 182 -21.93 -16.55 -16.92
N GLY A 183 -23.18 -16.48 -16.43
CA GLY A 183 -23.69 -17.21 -15.25
C GLY A 183 -24.60 -18.44 -15.46
N ALA A 184 -25.13 -18.73 -16.65
CA ALA A 184 -26.14 -19.80 -16.79
C ALA A 184 -25.61 -21.26 -16.64
N HIS A 185 -24.29 -21.49 -16.65
CA HIS A 185 -23.72 -22.86 -16.67
C HIS A 185 -22.76 -23.22 -15.51
N ARG A 186 -22.35 -22.29 -14.64
CA ARG A 186 -21.37 -22.60 -13.56
C ARG A 186 -21.97 -22.66 -12.15
N THR A 187 -23.10 -22.01 -11.91
CA THR A 187 -23.81 -22.04 -10.62
C THR A 187 -24.28 -23.46 -10.25
N HIS A 188 -24.63 -24.28 -11.24
CA HIS A 188 -25.04 -25.68 -11.01
C HIS A 188 -23.93 -26.59 -10.46
N ASN A 189 -22.66 -26.28 -10.75
CA ASN A 189 -21.53 -27.10 -10.28
C ASN A 189 -20.99 -26.67 -8.91
N LEU A 190 -21.16 -25.40 -8.53
CA LEU A 190 -20.71 -24.91 -7.24
C LEU A 190 -21.67 -25.35 -6.11
N TYR A 191 -22.98 -25.31 -6.36
CA TYR A 191 -23.98 -25.79 -5.39
C TYR A 191 -23.81 -27.29 -5.11
N ARG A 192 -23.44 -28.10 -6.12
CA ARG A 192 -23.13 -29.52 -5.93
C ARG A 192 -21.82 -29.77 -5.19
N LYS A 193 -20.78 -28.96 -5.41
CA LYS A 193 -19.47 -29.17 -4.77
C LYS A 193 -19.55 -28.88 -3.26
N CYS A 194 -20.21 -27.79 -2.87
CA CYS A 194 -20.34 -27.43 -1.45
C CYS A 194 -21.24 -28.37 -0.63
N THR A 195 -22.18 -29.10 -1.26
CA THR A 195 -23.04 -30.07 -0.58
C THR A 195 -22.45 -31.49 -0.52
N SER A 196 -21.33 -31.75 -1.18
CA SER A 196 -20.75 -33.10 -1.27
C SER A 196 -19.61 -33.36 -0.28
N ASP A 197 -19.15 -32.34 0.43
CA ASP A 197 -18.08 -32.46 1.44
C ASP A 197 -18.62 -32.61 2.88
N GLU A 198 -19.92 -32.91 3.05
CA GLU A 198 -20.59 -33.16 4.35
C GLU A 198 -21.19 -34.57 4.49
N ASN A 199 -20.65 -35.60 3.81
CA ASN A 199 -20.95 -37.01 4.12
C ASN A 199 -19.72 -37.91 3.98
#